data_AF-A0A7T4UP72-F1
#
_entry.id   AF-A0A7T4UP72-F1
#
_cell.length_a   1.000
_cell.length_b   1.000
_cell.length_c   1.000
_cell.angle_alpha   90.00
_cell.angle_beta   90.00
_cell.angle_gamma   90.00
#
_symmetry.space_group_name_H-M   'P 1'
#
loop_
_entity.id
_entity.type
_entity.pdbx_description
1 polymer ?
#
loop_
_entity_poly.entity_id
_entity_poly.type
_entity_poly.pdbx_seq_one_letter_code
_entity_poly.pdbx_strand_id
1 'polypeptide(L)'
;MEICPLRQSLLDCDGHALVIGGPGSGKTTIALKKATSRISSGMEDWQSVLFLSFSRAAVARVGEAIRQQVQREHRAKLSMQTFHSFFWSLISTHGYLLGAPKKIKILLPSDEKVYYGSIKKKDRNDDNSDWVDWLKRRNDLFIQEGKIAFDLFAENALALIDKSSHIRELVSQKYPLIIVDEAQDTGPEAWK
;
A
#
# COMPACT_ATOMS: atom_id res chain seq x y z
N MET A 1 -10.90 -27.86 12.99
CA MET A 1 -10.74 -27.83 11.52
C MET A 1 -9.31 -28.20 11.23
N GLU A 2 -9.08 -29.37 10.64
CA GLU A 2 -7.75 -29.87 10.32
C GLU A 2 -7.17 -29.05 9.16
N ILE A 3 -6.01 -28.42 9.38
CA ILE A 3 -5.32 -27.62 8.37
C ILE A 3 -4.44 -28.58 7.56
N CYS A 4 -4.56 -28.57 6.23
CA CYS A 4 -3.75 -29.46 5.40
C CYS A 4 -2.25 -29.11 5.50
N PRO A 5 -1.33 -30.07 5.27
CA PRO A 5 0.11 -29.87 5.49
C PRO A 5 0.71 -28.65 4.77
N LEU A 6 0.26 -28.36 3.55
CA LEU A 6 0.72 -27.18 2.79
C LEU A 6 0.31 -25.85 3.43
N ARG A 7 -0.88 -25.80 4.03
CA ARG A 7 -1.32 -24.59 4.76
C ARG A 7 -0.62 -24.47 6.10
N GLN A 8 -0.31 -25.60 6.73
CA GLN A 8 0.45 -25.63 7.97
C GLN A 8 1.88 -25.11 7.75
N SER A 9 2.56 -25.54 6.68
CA SER A 9 3.91 -25.02 6.37
C SER A 9 3.94 -23.50 6.15
N LEU A 10 2.87 -22.91 5.60
CA LEU A 10 2.73 -21.45 5.51
C LEU A 10 2.59 -20.80 6.89
N LEU A 11 1.83 -21.42 7.80
CA LEU A 11 1.66 -20.93 9.18
C LEU A 11 2.96 -21.01 9.98
N ASP A 12 3.80 -22.01 9.71
CA ASP A 12 5.08 -22.23 10.38
C ASP A 12 6.25 -21.48 9.71
N CYS A 13 6.03 -20.86 8.55
CA CYS A 13 7.06 -20.13 7.83
C CYS A 13 7.38 -18.79 8.51
N ASP A 14 8.59 -18.63 9.05
CA ASP A 14 9.03 -17.36 9.67
C ASP A 14 9.53 -16.31 8.65
N GLY A 15 9.75 -16.73 7.41
CA GLY A 15 10.27 -15.88 6.33
C GLY A 15 9.20 -15.39 5.35
N HIS A 16 9.68 -14.94 4.18
CA HIS A 16 8.81 -14.54 3.08
C HIS A 16 8.18 -15.76 2.41
N ALA A 17 6.88 -15.68 2.12
CA ALA A 17 6.15 -16.73 1.43
C ALA A 17 5.30 -16.16 0.30
N LEU A 18 5.33 -16.82 -0.86
CA LEU A 18 4.43 -16.56 -1.99
C LEU A 18 3.36 -17.64 -2.02
N VAL A 19 2.09 -17.23 -1.93
CA VAL A 19 0.95 -18.15 -1.93
C VAL A 19 0.22 -18.07 -3.26
N ILE A 20 0.36 -19.13 -4.05
CA ILE A 20 -0.33 -19.27 -5.34
C ILE A 20 -1.56 -20.15 -5.14
N GLY A 21 -2.72 -19.69 -5.61
CA GLY A 21 -3.93 -20.51 -5.60
C GLY A 21 -5.08 -19.85 -6.34
N GLY A 22 -5.96 -20.67 -6.93
CA GLY A 22 -7.12 -20.20 -7.66
C GLY A 22 -8.17 -19.49 -6.79
N PRO A 23 -9.24 -18.96 -7.40
CA PRO A 23 -10.42 -18.48 -6.68
C PRO A 23 -10.95 -19.54 -5.71
N GLY A 24 -11.38 -19.13 -4.52
CA GLY A 24 -11.95 -20.04 -3.52
C GLY A 24 -10.95 -20.96 -2.79
N SER A 25 -9.64 -20.89 -3.08
CA SER A 25 -8.64 -21.77 -2.43
C SER A 25 -8.39 -21.49 -0.93
N GLY A 26 -9.01 -20.44 -0.38
CA GLY A 26 -8.90 -20.06 1.03
C GLY A 26 -7.69 -19.18 1.36
N LYS A 27 -7.12 -18.46 0.39
CA LYS A 27 -5.97 -17.53 0.59
C LYS A 27 -6.22 -16.52 1.71
N THR A 28 -7.36 -15.84 1.65
CA THR A 28 -7.74 -14.85 2.68
C THR A 28 -7.88 -15.51 4.05
N THR A 29 -8.49 -16.69 4.14
CA THR A 29 -8.64 -17.44 5.40
C THR A 29 -7.29 -17.81 6.00
N ILE A 30 -6.36 -18.33 5.20
CA ILE A 30 -5.05 -18.72 5.72
C ILE A 30 -4.20 -17.50 6.08
N ALA A 31 -4.32 -16.39 5.35
CA ALA A 31 -3.68 -15.12 5.68
C ALA A 31 -4.17 -14.56 7.03
N LEU A 32 -5.48 -14.61 7.30
CA LEU A 32 -6.05 -14.21 8.59
C LEU A 32 -5.60 -15.12 9.74
N LYS A 33 -5.47 -16.43 9.49
CA LYS A 33 -4.90 -17.36 10.47
C LYS A 33 -3.44 -17.04 10.77
N LYS A 34 -2.62 -16.76 9.75
CA LYS A 34 -1.23 -16.32 9.92
C LYS A 34 -1.14 -15.03 10.74
N ALA A 35 -1.96 -14.03 10.40
CA ALA A 35 -2.02 -12.77 11.14
C ALA A 35 -2.42 -12.98 12.60
N THR A 36 -3.44 -13.80 12.86
CA THR A 36 -3.90 -14.10 14.22
C THR A 36 -2.82 -14.83 15.01
N SER A 37 -2.15 -15.83 14.41
CA SER A 37 -1.02 -16.52 15.03
C SER A 37 0.10 -15.55 15.38
N ARG A 38 0.47 -14.64 14.47
CA ARG A 38 1.49 -13.62 14.72
C ARG A 38 1.12 -12.69 15.89
N ILE A 39 -0.15 -12.30 16.00
CA ILE A 39 -0.65 -11.47 17.11
C ILE A 39 -0.57 -12.24 18.43
N SER A 40 -1.02 -13.51 18.44
CA SER A 40 -1.01 -14.36 19.63
C SER A 40 0.40 -14.71 20.12
N SER A 41 1.41 -14.72 19.23
CA SER A 41 2.82 -14.88 19.62
C SER A 41 3.43 -13.64 20.29
N GLY A 42 2.66 -12.55 20.45
CA GLY A 42 3.09 -11.32 21.11
C GLY A 42 3.49 -10.21 20.13
N MET A 43 2.91 -9.04 20.31
CA MET A 43 3.20 -7.82 19.54
C MET A 43 3.12 -6.61 20.47
N GLU A 44 3.99 -5.63 20.25
CA GLU A 44 3.95 -4.37 20.97
C GLU A 44 2.65 -3.63 20.70
N ASP A 45 2.22 -2.77 21.65
CA ASP A 45 0.94 -2.05 21.58
C ASP A 45 0.74 -1.24 20.29
N TRP A 46 1.81 -0.60 19.81
CA TRP A 46 1.85 0.22 18.60
C TRP A 46 2.05 -0.57 17.30
N GLN A 47 2.32 -1.88 17.37
CA GLN A 47 2.47 -2.74 16.20
C GLN A 47 1.13 -3.24 15.67
N SER A 48 1.11 -3.51 14.36
CA SER A 48 -0.05 -4.12 13.70
C SER A 48 0.37 -4.98 12.51
N VAL A 49 -0.44 -5.97 12.14
CA VAL A 49 -0.28 -6.69 10.88
C VAL A 49 -0.90 -5.85 9.77
N LEU A 50 -0.15 -5.59 8.70
CA LEU A 50 -0.61 -4.80 7.56
C LEU A 50 -1.15 -5.71 6.45
N PHE A 51 -2.41 -5.51 6.06
CA PHE A 51 -3.00 -6.06 4.86
C PHE A 51 -3.03 -4.98 3.78
N LEU A 52 -2.35 -5.24 2.66
CA LEU A 52 -2.30 -4.37 1.48
C LEU A 52 -3.05 -4.99 0.30
N SER A 53 -3.74 -4.16 -0.47
CA SER A 53 -4.35 -4.54 -1.74
C SER A 53 -4.52 -3.32 -2.65
N PHE A 54 -4.67 -3.53 -3.97
CA PHE A 54 -5.03 -2.46 -4.91
C PHE A 54 -6.53 -2.16 -4.91
N SER A 55 -7.35 -3.12 -4.48
CA SER A 55 -8.79 -3.02 -4.57
C SER A 55 -9.43 -2.62 -3.25
N ARG A 56 -10.21 -1.53 -3.27
CA ARG A 56 -11.09 -1.18 -2.14
C ARG A 56 -12.08 -2.30 -1.81
N ALA A 57 -12.53 -3.05 -2.83
CA ALA A 57 -13.41 -4.19 -2.64
C ALA A 57 -12.68 -5.36 -1.98
N ALA A 58 -11.41 -5.61 -2.28
CA ALA A 58 -10.61 -6.61 -1.56
C ALA A 58 -10.39 -6.20 -0.10
N VAL A 59 -10.03 -4.94 0.17
CA VAL A 59 -9.92 -4.41 1.54
C VAL A 59 -11.24 -4.58 2.31
N ALA A 60 -12.39 -4.28 1.68
CA ALA A 60 -13.70 -4.47 2.29
C ALA A 60 -14.00 -5.94 2.60
N ARG A 61 -13.73 -6.86 1.66
CA ARG A 61 -13.89 -8.32 1.83
C ARG A 61 -13.01 -8.85 2.97
N VAL A 62 -11.75 -8.44 3.04
CA VAL A 62 -10.86 -8.79 4.16
C VAL A 62 -11.44 -8.28 5.48
N GLY A 63 -12.03 -7.09 5.49
CA GLY A 63 -12.67 -6.52 6.68
C GLY A 63 -13.89 -7.29 7.15
N GLU A 64 -14.71 -7.76 6.23
CA GLU A 64 -15.82 -8.67 6.52
C GLU A 64 -15.31 -9.99 7.10
N ALA A 65 -14.29 -10.58 6.47
CA ALA A 65 -13.68 -11.81 6.94
C ALA A 65 -13.07 -11.67 8.35
N ILE A 66 -12.44 -10.53 8.66
CA ILE A 66 -11.94 -10.23 10.03
C ILE A 66 -13.08 -10.19 11.04
N ARG A 67 -14.19 -9.52 10.71
CA ARG A 67 -15.36 -9.44 11.62
C ARG A 67 -15.96 -10.81 11.91
N GLN A 68 -15.88 -11.74 10.97
CA GLN A 68 -16.43 -13.10 11.08
C GLN A 68 -15.46 -14.09 11.73
N GLN A 69 -14.16 -14.01 11.42
CA GLN A 69 -13.19 -15.09 11.71
C GLN A 69 -12.19 -14.73 12.81
N VAL A 70 -12.03 -13.44 13.16
CA VAL A 70 -11.03 -12.97 14.12
C VAL A 70 -11.70 -12.52 15.43
N GLN A 71 -11.14 -12.98 16.55
CA GLN A 71 -11.57 -12.60 17.89
C GLN A 71 -11.46 -11.09 18.12
N ARG A 72 -12.38 -10.50 18.88
CA ARG A 72 -12.53 -9.04 19.01
C ARG A 72 -11.25 -8.35 19.51
N GLU A 73 -10.56 -8.96 20.46
CA GLU A 73 -9.30 -8.47 21.04
C GLU A 73 -8.17 -8.32 20.01
N HIS A 74 -8.10 -9.19 19.01
CA HIS A 74 -7.05 -9.14 17.98
C HIS A 74 -7.34 -8.13 16.86
N ARG A 75 -8.59 -7.67 16.71
CA ARG A 75 -8.99 -6.83 15.56
C ARG A 75 -8.27 -5.49 15.52
N ALA A 76 -7.95 -4.91 16.68
CA ALA A 76 -7.23 -3.63 16.75
C ALA A 76 -5.78 -3.71 16.23
N LYS A 77 -5.21 -4.92 16.17
CA LYS A 77 -3.86 -5.18 15.64
C LYS A 77 -3.85 -5.43 14.14
N LEU A 78 -4.98 -5.34 13.45
CA LEU A 78 -5.07 -5.54 12.00
C LEU A 78 -5.27 -4.19 11.32
N SER A 79 -4.29 -3.79 10.50
CA SER A 79 -4.40 -2.60 9.64
C SER A 79 -4.67 -3.05 8.22
N MET A 80 -5.75 -2.58 7.60
CA MET A 80 -6.08 -2.91 6.22
C MET A 80 -6.11 -1.63 5.40
N GLN A 81 -5.29 -1.58 4.36
CA GLN A 81 -5.12 -0.37 3.56
C GLN A 81 -5.04 -0.74 2.09
N THR A 82 -5.46 0.19 1.24
CA THR A 82 -5.01 0.11 -0.14
C THR A 82 -3.55 0.56 -0.24
N PHE A 83 -2.84 0.16 -1.28
CA PHE A 83 -1.49 0.69 -1.56
C PHE A 83 -1.49 2.22 -1.60
N HIS A 84 -2.48 2.84 -2.24
CA HIS A 84 -2.61 4.30 -2.29
C HIS A 84 -2.76 4.92 -0.90
N SER A 85 -3.57 4.34 -0.01
CA SER A 85 -3.73 4.84 1.36
C SER A 85 -2.43 4.72 2.16
N PHE A 86 -1.70 3.62 1.98
CA PHE A 86 -0.42 3.38 2.63
C PHE A 86 0.65 4.37 2.14
N PHE A 87 0.82 4.52 0.83
CA PHE A 87 1.75 5.48 0.24
C PHE A 87 1.41 6.92 0.63
N TRP A 88 0.13 7.27 0.61
CA TRP A 88 -0.33 8.57 1.07
C TRP A 88 0.04 8.82 2.53
N SER A 89 -0.09 7.83 3.42
CA SER A 89 0.32 7.96 4.82
C SER A 89 1.81 8.26 4.95
N LEU A 90 2.66 7.63 4.14
CA LEU A 90 4.11 7.89 4.13
C LEU A 90 4.40 9.30 3.62
N ILE A 91 3.84 9.67 2.47
CA ILE A 91 4.09 10.95 1.80
C ILE A 91 3.56 12.11 2.63
N SER A 92 2.31 12.04 3.12
CA SER A 92 1.73 13.11 3.93
C SER A 92 2.46 13.33 5.26
N THR A 93 3.12 12.30 5.80
CA THR A 93 3.90 12.40 7.06
C THR A 93 5.35 12.82 6.81
N HIS A 94 5.99 12.28 5.77
CA HIS A 94 7.44 12.35 5.58
C HIS A 94 7.88 13.00 4.26
N GLY A 95 6.96 13.40 3.39
CA GLY A 95 7.26 13.93 2.06
C GLY A 95 8.14 15.19 2.06
N TYR A 96 8.21 15.91 3.19
CA TYR A 96 9.14 17.02 3.36
C TYR A 96 10.62 16.59 3.25
N LEU A 97 10.94 15.32 3.50
CA LEU A 97 12.29 14.77 3.29
C LEU A 97 12.65 14.63 1.81
N LEU A 98 11.66 14.70 0.91
CA LEU A 98 11.88 14.78 -0.54
C LEU A 98 12.02 16.22 -1.03
N GLY A 99 11.98 17.22 -0.14
CA GLY A 99 12.01 18.64 -0.49
C GLY A 99 10.64 19.28 -0.68
N ALA A 100 9.54 18.54 -0.47
CA ALA A 100 8.19 19.10 -0.52
C ALA A 100 7.89 19.95 0.74
N PRO A 101 6.86 20.82 0.70
CA PRO A 101 6.40 21.53 1.88
C PRO A 101 5.84 20.56 2.94
N LYS A 102 5.82 20.97 4.21
CA LYS A 102 5.28 20.14 5.32
C LYS A 102 3.80 19.78 5.14
N LYS A 103 3.01 20.63 4.50
CA LYS A 103 1.58 20.39 4.24
C LYS A 103 1.42 19.91 2.82
N ILE A 104 1.11 18.63 2.66
CA ILE A 104 0.88 18.01 1.35
C ILE A 104 -0.62 17.80 1.15
N LYS A 105 -1.09 18.01 -0.08
CA LYS A 105 -2.46 17.79 -0.51
C LYS A 105 -2.48 16.96 -1.79
N ILE A 106 -3.51 16.16 -1.92
CA ILE A 106 -3.75 15.39 -3.14
C ILE A 106 -4.27 16.35 -4.21
N LEU A 107 -3.63 16.32 -5.38
CA LEU A 107 -4.13 16.97 -6.59
C LEU A 107 -5.13 16.01 -7.26
N LEU A 108 -6.41 16.39 -7.27
CA LEU A 108 -7.46 15.53 -7.81
C LEU A 108 -7.42 15.51 -9.35
N PRO A 109 -7.86 14.43 -10.01
CA PRO A 109 -7.87 14.37 -11.48
C PRO A 109 -8.67 15.50 -12.16
N SER A 110 -9.69 16.04 -11.49
CA SER A 110 -10.42 17.23 -11.94
C SER A 110 -9.57 18.48 -11.96
N ASP A 111 -8.69 18.63 -10.98
CA ASP A 111 -7.80 19.78 -10.81
C ASP A 111 -6.59 19.65 -11.74
N GLU A 112 -6.09 18.44 -11.96
CA GLU A 112 -5.05 18.16 -12.98
C GLU A 112 -5.50 18.59 -14.37
N LYS A 113 -6.77 18.36 -14.71
CA LYS A 113 -7.35 18.74 -16.00
C LYS A 113 -7.28 20.25 -16.27
N VAL A 114 -7.24 21.08 -15.22
CA VAL A 114 -7.08 22.53 -15.38
C VAL A 114 -5.71 22.88 -15.95
N TYR A 115 -4.67 22.07 -15.65
CA TYR A 115 -3.30 22.34 -16.11
C TYR A 115 -3.04 21.82 -17.52
N TYR A 116 -3.38 20.56 -17.81
CA TYR A 116 -3.15 19.98 -19.14
C TYR A 116 -4.29 20.31 -20.14
N GLY A 117 -5.34 20.99 -19.69
CA GLY A 117 -6.41 21.51 -20.53
C GLY A 117 -7.14 20.45 -21.37
N SER A 118 -7.17 20.68 -22.68
CA SER A 118 -7.97 19.91 -23.64
C SER A 118 -7.26 18.67 -24.22
N ILE A 119 -6.09 18.28 -23.69
CA ILE A 119 -5.36 17.10 -24.16
C ILE A 119 -6.22 15.85 -23.95
N LYS A 120 -6.63 15.23 -25.06
CA LYS A 120 -7.47 14.04 -25.06
C LYS A 120 -6.66 12.84 -24.59
N LYS A 121 -7.32 11.85 -23.98
CA LYS A 121 -6.69 10.64 -23.44
C LYS A 121 -5.76 9.93 -24.43
N LYS A 122 -6.13 9.87 -25.72
CA LYS A 122 -5.33 9.23 -26.78
C LYS A 122 -4.01 9.94 -27.09
N ASP A 123 -3.93 11.24 -26.77
CA ASP A 123 -2.79 12.10 -27.05
C ASP A 123 -1.91 12.29 -25.79
N ARG A 124 -2.14 11.52 -24.72
CA ARG A 124 -1.38 11.53 -23.47
C ARG A 124 -0.25 10.51 -23.53
N ASN A 125 0.76 10.83 -24.32
CA ASN A 125 1.91 9.96 -24.60
C ASN A 125 3.18 10.80 -24.73
N ASP A 126 4.32 10.12 -24.84
CA ASP A 126 5.65 10.76 -24.81
C ASP A 126 5.93 11.60 -26.08
N ASP A 127 5.16 11.42 -27.15
CA ASP A 127 5.29 12.19 -28.39
C ASP A 127 4.59 13.56 -28.31
N ASN A 128 3.71 13.78 -27.32
CA ASN A 128 3.00 15.04 -27.13
C ASN A 128 3.77 15.96 -26.16
N SER A 129 4.37 17.03 -26.68
CA SER A 129 5.15 18.00 -25.89
C SER A 129 4.37 18.58 -24.72
N ASP A 130 3.11 18.96 -24.93
CA ASP A 130 2.28 19.58 -23.89
C ASP A 130 1.98 18.58 -22.76
N TRP A 131 1.84 17.29 -23.11
CA TRP A 131 1.66 16.23 -22.13
C TRP A 131 2.95 15.98 -21.34
N VAL A 132 4.10 15.92 -22.00
CA VAL A 132 5.40 15.78 -21.36
C VAL A 132 5.69 16.96 -20.42
N ASP A 133 5.35 18.18 -20.83
CA ASP A 133 5.50 19.36 -19.99
C ASP A 133 4.57 19.33 -18.78
N TRP A 134 3.34 18.81 -18.92
CA TRP A 134 2.48 18.53 -17.78
C TRP A 134 3.09 17.52 -16.81
N LEU A 135 3.66 16.40 -17.31
CA LEU A 135 4.30 15.38 -16.49
C LEU A 135 5.48 15.95 -15.67
N LYS A 136 6.23 16.91 -16.23
CA LYS A 136 7.26 17.65 -15.47
C LYS A 136 6.63 18.60 -14.45
N ARG A 137 5.65 19.41 -14.88
CA ARG A 137 5.02 20.42 -14.04
C ARG A 137 4.35 19.85 -12.79
N ARG A 138 3.72 18.67 -12.87
CA ARG A 138 3.11 18.03 -11.69
C ARG A 138 4.12 17.61 -10.62
N ASN A 139 5.36 17.31 -11.00
CA ASN A 139 6.44 17.07 -10.04
C ASN A 139 6.85 18.38 -9.35
N ASP A 140 6.94 19.48 -10.11
CA ASP A 140 7.19 20.81 -9.53
C ASP A 140 6.08 21.23 -8.57
N LEU A 141 4.80 20.94 -8.90
CA LEU A 141 3.67 21.21 -8.01
C LEU A 141 3.80 20.47 -6.68
N PHE A 142 4.33 19.24 -6.69
CA PHE A 142 4.58 18.50 -5.46
C PHE A 142 5.70 19.15 -4.64
N ILE A 143 6.83 19.44 -5.26
CA ILE A 143 8.02 19.97 -4.56
C ILE A 143 7.82 21.43 -4.10
N GLN A 144 7.18 22.28 -4.90
CA GLN A 144 7.05 23.71 -4.61
C GLN A 144 5.78 24.02 -3.81
N GLU A 145 4.66 23.36 -4.12
CA GLU A 145 3.34 23.69 -3.56
C GLU A 145 2.76 22.58 -2.67
N GLY A 146 3.40 21.42 -2.58
CA GLY A 146 2.90 20.28 -1.83
C GLY A 146 1.66 19.63 -2.46
N LYS A 147 1.43 19.82 -3.77
CA LYS A 147 0.29 19.22 -4.49
C LYS A 147 0.77 18.01 -5.29
N ILE A 148 0.33 16.81 -4.91
CA ILE A 148 0.80 15.56 -5.53
C ILE A 148 -0.33 14.82 -6.25
N ALA A 149 -0.08 14.41 -7.50
CA ALA A 149 -0.98 13.58 -8.28
C ALA A 149 -0.96 12.13 -7.78
N PHE A 150 -2.08 11.40 -7.94
CA PHE A 150 -2.26 10.06 -7.38
C PHE A 150 -1.23 9.04 -7.88
N ASP A 151 -0.86 9.09 -9.15
CA ASP A 151 0.08 8.15 -9.76
C ASP A 151 1.53 8.35 -9.31
N LEU A 152 1.85 9.51 -8.73
CA LEU A 152 3.16 9.79 -8.14
C LEU A 152 3.34 9.18 -6.73
N PHE A 153 2.31 8.57 -6.15
CA PHE A 153 2.38 8.08 -4.77
C PHE A 153 3.36 6.93 -4.61
N ALA A 154 3.36 5.95 -5.51
CA ALA A 154 4.22 4.78 -5.39
C ALA A 154 5.70 5.17 -5.48
N GLU A 155 6.07 5.93 -6.51
CA GLU A 155 7.43 6.40 -6.74
C GLU A 155 7.96 7.24 -5.55
N ASN A 156 7.16 8.18 -5.05
CA ASN A 156 7.60 9.04 -3.94
C ASN A 156 7.62 8.30 -2.59
N ALA A 157 6.73 7.35 -2.36
CA ALA A 157 6.79 6.50 -1.18
C ALA A 157 8.04 5.60 -1.21
N LEU A 158 8.35 5.01 -2.36
CA LEU A 158 9.58 4.24 -2.56
C LEU A 158 10.81 5.12 -2.33
N ALA A 159 10.85 6.33 -2.90
CA ALA A 159 11.95 7.27 -2.67
C ALA A 159 12.15 7.62 -1.18
N LEU A 160 11.09 7.71 -0.38
CA LEU A 160 11.19 7.91 1.06
C LEU A 160 11.83 6.70 1.77
N ILE A 161 11.38 5.50 1.43
CA ILE A 161 11.87 4.24 2.03
C ILE A 161 13.32 3.98 1.60
N ASP A 162 13.69 4.30 0.36
CA ASP A 162 15.04 4.10 -0.17
C ASP A 162 16.05 5.08 0.43
N LYS A 163 15.68 6.36 0.52
CA LYS A 163 16.58 7.41 0.99
C LYS A 163 16.74 7.45 2.51
N SER A 164 15.79 6.91 3.29
CA SER A 164 15.80 6.98 4.75
C SER A 164 15.71 5.62 5.40
N SER A 165 16.84 5.13 5.93
CA SER A 165 16.89 3.91 6.74
C SER A 165 15.95 3.98 7.95
N HIS A 166 15.84 5.16 8.57
CA HIS A 166 14.97 5.38 9.73
C HIS A 166 13.49 5.18 9.38
N ILE A 167 13.05 5.62 8.19
CA ILE A 167 11.67 5.38 7.74
C ILE A 167 11.44 3.90 7.47
N ARG A 168 12.39 3.26 6.79
CA ARG A 168 12.33 1.82 6.51
C ARG A 168 12.23 1.01 7.79
N GLU A 169 13.07 1.32 8.77
CA GLU A 169 13.04 0.71 10.10
C GLU A 169 11.71 0.96 10.79
N LEU A 170 11.23 2.21 10.84
CA LEU A 170 9.94 2.56 11.45
C LEU A 170 8.78 1.76 10.85
N VAL A 171 8.73 1.65 9.52
CA VAL A 171 7.70 0.88 8.82
C VAL A 171 7.81 -0.61 9.16
N SER A 172 9.01 -1.20 9.08
CA SER A 172 9.22 -2.62 9.41
C SER A 172 8.92 -2.96 10.86
N GLN A 173 9.23 -2.04 11.76
CA GLN A 173 8.98 -2.16 13.19
C GLN A 173 7.49 -2.07 13.48
N LYS A 174 6.78 -1.13 12.84
CA LYS A 174 5.33 -0.94 13.02
C LYS A 174 4.53 -2.11 12.44
N TYR A 175 5.01 -2.67 11.34
CA TYR A 175 4.35 -3.74 10.60
C TYR A 175 5.23 -4.99 10.52
N PRO A 176 5.37 -5.76 11.63
CA PRO A 176 6.23 -6.95 11.66
C PRO A 176 5.71 -8.10 10.79
N LEU A 177 4.48 -8.00 10.28
CA LEU A 177 3.95 -8.89 9.24
C LEU A 177 3.16 -8.04 8.25
N ILE A 178 3.52 -8.16 6.97
CA ILE A 178 2.83 -7.53 5.85
C ILE A 178 2.27 -8.65 4.97
N ILE A 179 0.98 -8.55 4.64
CA ILE A 179 0.25 -9.48 3.79
C ILE A 179 -0.25 -8.68 2.60
N VAL A 180 0.19 -9.07 1.40
CA VAL A 180 -0.28 -8.48 0.14
C VAL A 180 -1.30 -9.42 -0.48
N ASP A 181 -2.54 -8.96 -0.60
CA ASP A 181 -3.58 -9.66 -1.36
C ASP A 181 -3.58 -9.17 -2.81
N GLU A 182 -3.99 -10.05 -3.72
CA GLU A 182 -4.00 -9.74 -5.17
C GLU A 182 -2.61 -9.30 -5.69
N ALA A 183 -1.54 -9.95 -5.20
CA ALA A 183 -0.16 -9.59 -5.50
C ALA A 183 0.14 -9.57 -7.02
N GLN A 184 -0.58 -10.35 -7.84
CA GLN A 184 -0.48 -10.32 -9.29
C GLN A 184 -0.83 -8.97 -9.93
N ASP A 185 -1.60 -8.12 -9.23
CA ASP A 185 -2.03 -6.81 -9.69
C ASP A 185 -1.08 -5.68 -9.22
N THR A 186 0.10 -6.04 -8.67
CA THR A 186 1.08 -5.10 -8.13
C THR A 186 1.98 -4.51 -9.21
N GLY A 187 1.97 -3.18 -9.32
CA GLY A 187 2.89 -2.43 -10.19
C GLY A 187 4.34 -2.48 -9.69
N PRO A 188 5.35 -2.22 -10.56
CA PRO A 188 6.76 -2.38 -10.22
C PRO A 188 7.23 -1.59 -8.99
N GLU A 189 6.78 -0.34 -8.85
CA GLU A 189 7.14 0.54 -7.73
C GLU A 189 6.48 0.12 -6.42
N ALA A 190 5.30 -0.50 -6.49
CA ALA A 190 4.61 -1.01 -5.31
C ALA A 190 5.14 -2.39 -4.86
N TRP A 191 5.80 -3.11 -5.77
CA TRP A 191 6.47 -4.38 -5.49
C TRP A 191 7.83 -4.19 -4.83
N LYS A 192 8.56 -3.12 -5.21
CA LYS A 192 9.82 -2.71 -4.59
C LYS A 192 9.59 -2.15 -3.20
#